data_AF-A0A2P0QN53-F1
#
_entry.id   AF-A0A2P0QN53-F1
#
_cell.length_a   1.000
_cell.length_b   1.000
_cell.length_c   1.000
_cell.angle_alpha   90.00
_cell.angle_beta   90.00
_cell.angle_gamma   90.00
#
_symmetry.space_group_name_H-M   'P 1'
#
loop_
_entity.id
_entity.type
_entity.pdbx_description
1 polymer ?
#
loop_
_entity_poly.entity_id
_entity_poly.type
_entity_poly.pdbx_seq_one_letter_code
_entity_poly.pdbx_strand_id
1 'polypeptide(L)'
;DVILHGMMNLFLEKDASQIEINPLIETQTGELIALDAKINFDDNALALHDDILALRDANQEDAKEHEAEQFGLNYIALDGNIGCMVNGAGLAMATMDLVKLKGGLPANFLDVGGGTNAEKVCEAFKLILADGNVKAVLVNIFGGIVKCDIIAQGILAAMAQIDVHVQS
;
A
#
# COMPACT_ATOMS: atom_id res chain seq x y z
N ASP A 1 32.34 -17.38 -8.83
CA ASP A 1 32.12 -16.10 -9.54
C ASP A 1 30.82 -16.02 -10.35
N VAL A 2 30.37 -17.06 -11.07
CA VAL A 2 29.18 -16.98 -11.96
C VAL A 2 27.91 -16.49 -11.26
N ILE A 3 27.58 -17.03 -10.07
CA ILE A 3 26.35 -16.66 -9.35
C ILE A 3 26.34 -15.18 -8.95
N LEU A 4 27.43 -14.69 -8.35
CA LEU A 4 27.52 -13.30 -7.90
C LEU A 4 27.40 -12.32 -9.08
N HIS A 5 28.05 -12.61 -10.20
CA HIS A 5 27.93 -11.77 -11.40
C HIS A 5 26.53 -11.85 -12.00
N GLY A 6 25.91 -13.05 -12.04
CA GLY A 6 24.53 -13.21 -12.47
C GLY A 6 23.54 -12.42 -11.61
N MET A 7 23.70 -12.45 -10.29
CA MET A 7 22.91 -11.65 -9.36
C MET A 7 23.09 -10.15 -9.61
N MET A 8 24.33 -9.69 -9.78
CA MET A 8 24.61 -8.27 -10.07
C MET A 8 23.99 -7.81 -11.40
N ASN A 9 24.08 -8.64 -12.44
CA ASN A 9 23.45 -8.33 -13.73
C ASN A 9 21.93 -8.29 -13.59
N LEU A 10 21.33 -9.30 -12.96
CA LEU A 10 19.88 -9.32 -12.71
C LEU A 10 19.41 -8.11 -11.90
N PHE A 11 20.18 -7.74 -10.87
CA PHE A 11 19.87 -6.60 -10.01
C PHE A 11 19.79 -5.30 -10.81
N LEU A 12 20.78 -5.06 -11.69
CA LEU A 12 20.87 -3.85 -12.49
C LEU A 12 19.94 -3.85 -13.71
N GLU A 13 19.79 -4.99 -14.38
CA GLU A 13 19.00 -5.09 -15.62
C GLU A 13 17.49 -5.07 -15.37
N LYS A 14 17.05 -5.53 -14.19
CA LYS A 14 15.63 -5.64 -13.83
C LYS A 14 15.18 -4.68 -12.75
N ASP A 15 16.02 -3.69 -12.41
CA ASP A 15 15.76 -2.74 -11.32
C ASP A 15 15.32 -3.46 -10.03
N ALA A 16 16.05 -4.52 -9.67
CA ALA A 16 15.77 -5.24 -8.43
C ALA A 16 16.16 -4.34 -7.25
N SER A 17 15.32 -4.29 -6.22
CA SER A 17 15.63 -3.63 -4.95
C SER A 17 16.30 -4.58 -3.96
N GLN A 18 16.08 -5.90 -4.13
CA GLN A 18 16.70 -6.95 -3.33
C GLN A 18 16.81 -8.26 -4.11
N ILE A 19 17.94 -8.95 -3.98
CA ILE A 19 18.07 -10.37 -4.36
C ILE A 19 18.66 -11.11 -3.15
N GLU A 20 17.93 -12.10 -2.66
CA GLU A 20 18.36 -13.00 -1.58
C GLU A 20 18.32 -14.44 -2.10
N ILE A 21 19.42 -15.17 -1.92
CA ILE A 21 19.48 -16.63 -2.14
C ILE A 21 19.70 -17.27 -0.79
N ASN A 22 18.72 -18.07 -0.34
CA ASN A 22 18.77 -18.66 0.99
C ASN A 22 17.97 -19.98 1.06
N PRO A 23 18.62 -21.16 0.98
CA PRO A 23 20.07 -21.35 1.04
C PRO A 23 20.76 -21.34 -0.34
N LEU A 24 21.99 -20.82 -0.37
CA LEU A 24 22.97 -21.12 -1.40
C LEU A 24 23.75 -22.36 -0.98
N ILE A 25 23.55 -23.48 -1.68
CA ILE A 25 24.14 -24.77 -1.32
C ILE A 25 25.34 -25.10 -2.19
N GLU A 26 26.25 -25.91 -1.66
CA GLU A 26 27.33 -26.56 -2.41
C GLU A 26 27.00 -28.04 -2.59
N THR A 27 27.01 -28.53 -3.83
CA THR A 27 26.78 -29.95 -4.13
C THR A 27 28.01 -30.79 -3.79
N GLN A 28 27.86 -32.12 -3.80
CA GLN A 28 28.98 -33.05 -3.59
C GLN A 28 30.09 -32.91 -4.66
N THR A 29 29.78 -32.32 -5.83
CA THR A 29 30.74 -32.06 -6.91
C THR A 29 31.37 -30.67 -6.82
N GLY A 30 31.08 -29.89 -5.76
CA GLY A 30 31.62 -28.54 -5.55
C GLY A 30 30.89 -27.45 -6.34
N GLU A 31 29.72 -27.73 -6.90
CA GLU A 31 28.91 -26.75 -7.63
C GLU A 31 28.03 -25.96 -6.65
N LEU A 32 27.97 -24.64 -6.82
CA LEU A 32 27.05 -23.79 -6.07
C LEU A 32 25.68 -23.74 -6.76
N ILE A 33 24.60 -23.94 -5.99
CA ILE A 33 23.22 -23.92 -6.49
C ILE A 33 22.35 -23.06 -5.57
N ALA A 34 21.56 -22.17 -6.18
CA ALA A 34 20.48 -21.46 -5.49
C ALA A 34 19.31 -22.41 -5.25
N LEU A 35 19.14 -22.91 -4.02
CA LEU A 35 18.04 -23.83 -3.72
C LEU A 35 16.71 -23.08 -3.57
N ASP A 36 16.78 -21.85 -3.07
CA ASP A 36 15.65 -20.93 -2.96
C ASP A 36 16.14 -19.48 -3.16
N ALA A 37 15.26 -18.63 -3.66
CA ALA A 37 15.55 -17.22 -3.90
C ALA A 37 14.31 -16.34 -3.72
N LYS A 38 14.54 -15.17 -3.10
CA LYS A 38 13.56 -14.08 -3.04
C LYS A 38 14.12 -12.87 -3.75
N ILE A 39 13.34 -12.32 -4.67
CA ILE A 39 13.70 -11.12 -5.43
C ILE A 39 12.59 -10.11 -5.26
N ASN A 40 12.95 -8.89 -4.84
CA ASN A 40 12.05 -7.75 -4.84
C ASN A 40 12.49 -6.79 -5.95
N PHE A 41 11.53 -6.21 -6.65
CA PHE A 41 11.74 -5.24 -7.72
C PHE A 41 11.40 -3.82 -7.22
N ASP A 42 11.91 -2.78 -7.86
CA ASP A 42 11.47 -1.42 -7.61
C ASP A 42 10.13 -1.16 -8.30
N ASP A 43 9.08 -0.92 -7.52
CA ASP A 43 7.72 -0.67 -8.03
C ASP A 43 7.68 0.52 -9.01
N ASN A 44 8.57 1.51 -8.86
CA ASN A 44 8.65 2.66 -9.75
C ASN A 44 9.22 2.31 -11.14
N ALA A 45 9.97 1.22 -11.24
CA ALA A 45 10.59 0.77 -12.48
C ALA A 45 9.77 -0.34 -13.18
N LEU A 46 8.81 -0.97 -12.49
CA LEU A 46 8.03 -2.09 -13.03
C LEU A 46 7.36 -1.78 -14.38
N ALA A 47 6.92 -0.54 -14.60
CA ALA A 47 6.33 -0.11 -15.87
C ALA A 47 7.27 -0.23 -17.09
N LEU A 48 8.58 -0.44 -16.86
CA LEU A 48 9.59 -0.66 -17.89
C LEU A 48 9.87 -2.15 -18.15
N HIS A 49 9.34 -3.05 -17.32
CA HIS A 49 9.65 -4.48 -17.30
C HIS A 49 8.39 -5.35 -17.46
N ASP A 50 7.85 -5.40 -18.68
CA ASP A 50 6.66 -6.20 -19.01
C ASP A 50 6.81 -7.68 -18.63
N ASP A 51 8.03 -8.22 -18.70
CA ASP A 51 8.31 -9.61 -18.34
C ASP A 51 8.24 -9.87 -16.83
N ILE A 52 8.56 -8.87 -16.00
CA ILE A 52 8.39 -8.94 -14.55
C ILE A 52 6.93 -8.73 -14.16
N LEU A 53 6.24 -7.77 -14.79
CA LEU A 53 4.80 -7.55 -14.58
C LEU A 53 3.97 -8.80 -14.89
N ALA A 54 4.36 -9.58 -15.91
CA ALA A 54 3.71 -10.85 -16.26
C ALA A 54 3.84 -11.94 -15.17
N LEU A 55 4.76 -11.79 -14.22
CA LEU A 55 4.95 -12.72 -13.09
C LEU A 55 4.14 -12.33 -11.85
N ARG A 56 3.42 -11.19 -11.87
CA ARG A 56 2.63 -10.72 -10.72
C ARG A 56 1.48 -11.68 -10.42
N ASP A 57 1.43 -12.19 -9.18
CA ASP A 57 0.34 -13.03 -8.67
C ASP A 57 -0.44 -12.27 -7.59
N ALA A 58 -1.59 -11.72 -7.99
CA ALA A 58 -2.46 -10.95 -7.10
C ALA A 58 -3.01 -11.76 -5.90
N ASN A 59 -2.97 -13.10 -5.95
CA ASN A 59 -3.41 -13.93 -4.81
C ASN A 59 -2.41 -13.92 -3.64
N GLN A 60 -1.19 -13.42 -3.85
CA GLN A 60 -0.17 -13.24 -2.80
C GLN A 60 -0.23 -11.84 -2.17
N GLU A 61 -1.10 -10.96 -2.66
CA GLU A 61 -1.28 -9.59 -2.18
C GLU A 61 -2.50 -9.50 -1.25
N ASP A 62 -2.53 -8.49 -0.36
CA ASP A 62 -3.74 -8.20 0.39
C ASP A 62 -4.81 -7.64 -0.54
N ALA A 63 -6.02 -8.20 -0.48
CA ALA A 63 -7.11 -7.84 -1.39
C ALA A 63 -7.50 -6.35 -1.29
N LYS A 64 -7.40 -5.73 -0.10
CA LYS A 64 -7.72 -4.31 0.08
C LYS A 64 -6.62 -3.42 -0.47
N GLU A 65 -5.36 -3.81 -0.29
CA GLU A 65 -4.21 -3.09 -0.86
C GLU A 65 -4.28 -3.14 -2.39
N HIS A 66 -4.59 -4.31 -2.96
CA HIS A 66 -4.78 -4.48 -4.39
C HIS A 66 -5.95 -3.64 -4.92
N GLU A 67 -7.10 -3.64 -4.24
CA GLU A 67 -8.26 -2.79 -4.61
C GLU A 67 -7.90 -1.30 -4.54
N ALA A 68 -7.18 -0.87 -3.51
CA ALA A 68 -6.74 0.51 -3.35
C ALA A 68 -5.80 0.96 -4.48
N GLU A 69 -4.87 0.10 -4.89
CA GLU A 69 -3.94 0.39 -5.99
C GLU A 69 -4.65 0.68 -7.31
N GLN A 70 -5.78 0.02 -7.60
CA GLN A 70 -6.58 0.25 -8.82
C GLN A 70 -7.10 1.70 -8.91
N PHE A 71 -7.27 2.36 -7.77
CA PHE A 71 -7.66 3.78 -7.68
C PHE A 71 -6.46 4.72 -7.49
N GLY A 72 -5.24 4.19 -7.47
CA GLY A 72 -4.01 4.91 -7.18
C GLY A 72 -3.99 5.46 -5.75
N LEU A 73 -4.45 4.65 -4.79
CA LEU A 73 -4.42 4.93 -3.36
C LEU A 73 -3.31 4.10 -2.71
N ASN A 74 -2.54 4.71 -1.80
CA ASN A 74 -1.60 3.95 -0.99
C ASN A 74 -2.31 3.54 0.30
N TYR A 75 -2.72 2.28 0.40
CA TYR A 75 -3.42 1.71 1.54
C TYR A 75 -2.60 0.58 2.14
N ILE A 76 -2.55 0.52 3.48
CA ILE A 76 -1.99 -0.63 4.21
C ILE A 76 -2.96 -0.95 5.35
N ALA A 77 -3.35 -2.22 5.48
CA ALA A 77 -4.22 -2.67 6.56
C ALA A 77 -3.44 -2.80 7.89
N LEU A 78 -4.05 -2.37 9.00
CA LEU A 78 -3.52 -2.57 10.35
C LEU A 78 -4.59 -3.18 11.27
N ASP A 79 -4.15 -3.79 12.37
CA ASP A 79 -5.05 -4.35 13.37
C ASP A 79 -5.52 -3.27 14.37
N GLY A 80 -6.57 -2.54 13.99
CA GLY A 80 -7.10 -1.42 14.79
C GLY A 80 -8.58 -1.14 14.55
N ASN A 81 -9.05 -0.02 15.11
CA ASN A 81 -10.48 0.34 15.11
C ASN A 81 -10.76 1.80 14.73
N ILE A 82 -9.73 2.61 14.46
CA ILE A 82 -9.86 3.97 13.96
C ILE A 82 -9.30 4.02 12.55
N GLY A 83 -10.17 4.15 11.56
CA GLY A 83 -9.76 4.35 10.18
C GLY A 83 -9.16 5.74 9.98
N CYS A 84 -8.07 5.85 9.24
CA CYS A 84 -7.39 7.12 8.97
C CYS A 84 -7.47 7.43 7.48
N MET A 85 -7.90 8.63 7.12
CA MET A 85 -7.82 9.15 5.74
C MET A 85 -7.04 10.46 5.75
N VAL A 86 -5.91 10.47 5.03
CA VAL A 86 -4.93 11.55 5.11
C VAL A 86 -4.38 11.87 3.73
N ASN A 87 -3.90 13.10 3.51
CA ASN A 87 -3.14 13.48 2.32
C ASN A 87 -1.64 13.64 2.65
N GLY A 88 -0.80 12.86 1.98
CA GLY A 88 0.64 12.77 2.14
C GLY A 88 1.07 11.72 3.17
N ALA A 89 1.94 10.80 2.75
CA ALA A 89 2.46 9.70 3.56
C ALA A 89 3.04 10.15 4.91
N GLY A 90 3.78 11.25 4.96
CA GLY A 90 4.34 11.79 6.20
C GLY A 90 3.26 12.23 7.21
N LEU A 91 2.20 12.87 6.72
CA LEU A 91 1.06 13.26 7.57
C LEU A 91 0.25 12.02 7.98
N ALA A 92 0.13 11.01 7.11
CA ALA A 92 -0.55 9.76 7.40
C ALA A 92 0.12 9.01 8.55
N MET A 93 1.45 8.86 8.50
CA MET A 93 2.24 8.28 9.61
C MET A 93 2.06 9.08 10.91
N ALA A 94 2.21 10.41 10.86
CA ALA A 94 2.03 11.25 12.04
C ALA A 94 0.61 11.17 12.64
N THR A 95 -0.41 10.98 11.79
CA THR A 95 -1.80 10.82 12.22
C THR A 95 -2.00 9.50 12.96
N MET A 96 -1.46 8.39 12.43
CA MET A 96 -1.50 7.09 13.10
C MET A 96 -0.74 7.13 14.43
N ASP A 97 0.42 7.78 14.46
CA ASP A 97 1.19 7.97 15.68
C ASP A 97 0.40 8.76 16.73
N LEU A 98 -0.28 9.84 16.32
CA LEU A 98 -1.15 10.62 17.20
C LEU A 98 -2.30 9.78 17.76
N VAL A 99 -2.97 8.99 16.92
CA VAL A 99 -4.05 8.08 17.34
C VAL A 99 -3.52 7.11 18.38
N LYS A 100 -2.38 6.47 18.12
CA LYS A 100 -1.74 5.51 19.03
C LYS A 100 -1.31 6.17 20.34
N LEU A 101 -0.68 7.35 20.26
CA LEU A 101 -0.23 8.12 21.43
C LEU A 101 -1.39 8.53 22.35
N LYS A 102 -2.60 8.69 21.81
CA LYS A 102 -3.81 8.99 22.57
C LYS A 102 -4.60 7.73 22.99
N GLY A 103 -4.03 6.54 22.79
CA GLY A 103 -4.60 5.26 23.22
C GLY A 103 -5.59 4.64 22.23
N GLY A 104 -5.76 5.22 21.05
CA GLY A 104 -6.50 4.62 19.94
C GLY A 104 -5.67 3.58 19.19
N LEU A 105 -6.31 2.82 18.30
CA LEU A 105 -5.65 1.84 17.44
C LEU A 105 -5.94 2.20 15.98
N PRO A 106 -4.95 2.70 15.21
CA PRO A 106 -5.14 2.96 13.79
C PRO A 106 -5.42 1.64 13.06
N ALA A 107 -6.50 1.61 12.29
CA ALA A 107 -6.95 0.44 11.53
C ALA A 107 -6.33 0.36 10.14
N ASN A 108 -5.80 1.47 9.64
CA ASN A 108 -5.17 1.52 8.33
C ASN A 108 -4.20 2.70 8.22
N PHE A 109 -3.26 2.59 7.30
CA PHE A 109 -2.60 3.71 6.63
C PHE A 109 -3.36 3.98 5.34
N LEU A 110 -3.65 5.25 5.03
CA LEU A 110 -4.21 5.63 3.73
C LEU A 110 -3.78 7.04 3.36
N ASP A 111 -3.04 7.14 2.26
CA ASP A 111 -2.68 8.38 1.61
C ASP A 111 -3.47 8.54 0.30
N VAL A 112 -4.37 9.53 0.26
CA VAL A 112 -5.17 9.86 -0.95
C VAL A 112 -4.40 10.71 -1.97
N GLY A 113 -3.19 11.16 -1.63
CA GLY A 113 -2.31 11.96 -2.49
C GLY A 113 -2.71 13.42 -2.65
N GLY A 114 -1.78 14.22 -3.19
CA GLY A 114 -1.98 15.67 -3.42
C GLY A 114 -2.82 16.02 -4.66
N GLY A 115 -3.08 15.06 -5.56
CA GLY A 115 -3.88 15.22 -6.77
C GLY A 115 -5.23 14.50 -6.69
N THR A 116 -5.84 14.46 -5.51
CA THR A 116 -7.06 13.68 -5.27
C THR A 116 -8.31 14.36 -5.86
N ASN A 117 -9.31 13.55 -6.21
CA ASN A 117 -10.62 13.99 -6.71
C ASN A 117 -11.74 13.35 -5.87
N ALA A 118 -12.99 13.77 -6.07
CA ALA A 118 -14.11 13.29 -5.26
C ALA A 118 -14.34 11.77 -5.38
N GLU A 119 -14.05 11.18 -6.53
CA GLU A 119 -14.16 9.74 -6.78
C GLU A 119 -13.12 8.95 -5.99
N LYS A 120 -11.84 9.36 -6.03
CA LYS A 120 -10.78 8.76 -5.23
C LYS A 120 -11.06 8.84 -3.74
N VAL A 121 -11.55 9.99 -3.26
CA VAL A 121 -11.94 10.15 -1.86
C VAL A 121 -13.12 9.24 -1.51
N CYS A 122 -14.08 9.10 -2.42
CA CYS A 122 -15.21 8.19 -2.24
C CYS A 122 -14.73 6.76 -2.04
N GLU A 123 -13.96 6.20 -2.99
CA GLU A 123 -13.45 4.83 -2.91
C GLU A 123 -12.53 4.60 -1.70
N ALA A 124 -11.65 5.58 -1.40
CA ALA A 124 -10.83 5.56 -0.20
C ALA A 124 -11.67 5.45 1.08
N PHE A 125 -12.81 6.14 1.15
CA PHE A 125 -13.72 6.09 2.29
C PHE A 125 -14.46 4.74 2.35
N LYS A 126 -14.87 4.19 1.20
CA LYS A 126 -15.49 2.86 1.13
C LYS A 126 -14.55 1.77 1.62
N LEU A 127 -13.28 1.81 1.22
CA LEU A 127 -12.25 0.86 1.67
C LEU A 127 -12.08 0.86 3.19
N ILE A 128 -12.08 2.04 3.82
CA ILE A 128 -12.03 2.16 5.29
C ILE A 128 -13.27 1.54 5.92
N LEU A 129 -14.47 1.84 5.40
CA LEU A 129 -15.74 1.37 5.97
C LEU A 129 -16.03 -0.11 5.70
N ALA A 130 -15.41 -0.71 4.69
CA ALA A 130 -15.50 -2.15 4.44
C ALA A 130 -14.86 -2.97 5.56
N ASP A 131 -14.00 -2.37 6.38
CA ASP A 131 -13.44 -3.01 7.56
C ASP A 131 -14.41 -2.96 8.76
N GLY A 132 -15.02 -4.10 9.09
CA GLY A 132 -15.95 -4.23 10.21
C GLY A 132 -15.34 -3.94 11.60
N ASN A 133 -14.01 -3.89 11.73
CA ASN A 133 -13.34 -3.51 12.97
C ASN A 133 -13.34 -2.00 13.19
N VAL A 134 -13.46 -1.20 12.12
CA VAL A 134 -13.49 0.26 12.20
C VAL A 134 -14.75 0.74 12.92
N LYS A 135 -14.56 1.57 13.94
CA LYS A 135 -15.62 2.18 14.76
C LYS A 135 -15.67 3.70 14.64
N ALA A 136 -14.59 4.32 14.18
CA ALA A 136 -14.52 5.74 13.89
C ALA A 136 -13.57 5.99 12.72
N VAL A 137 -13.80 7.06 11.97
CA VAL A 137 -12.91 7.51 10.89
C VAL A 137 -12.37 8.88 11.22
N LEU A 138 -11.04 9.01 11.25
CA LEU A 138 -10.33 10.27 11.37
C LEU A 138 -9.89 10.74 9.99
N VAL A 139 -10.56 11.77 9.49
CA VAL A 139 -10.17 12.47 8.26
C VAL A 139 -9.26 13.63 8.65
N ASN A 140 -7.97 13.52 8.35
CA ASN A 140 -6.98 14.56 8.63
C ASN A 140 -6.37 15.06 7.32
N ILE A 141 -6.97 16.12 6.76
CA ILE A 141 -6.51 16.71 5.51
C ILE A 141 -5.93 18.10 5.77
N PHE A 142 -4.67 18.30 5.37
CA PHE A 142 -4.06 19.62 5.35
C PHE A 142 -4.23 20.25 3.97
N GLY A 143 -5.13 21.24 3.89
CA GLY A 143 -5.47 21.94 2.67
C GLY A 143 -4.28 22.75 2.12
N GLY A 144 -3.92 22.46 0.87
CA GLY A 144 -2.89 23.18 0.13
C GLY A 144 -3.31 23.27 -1.33
N ILE A 145 -2.88 22.29 -2.14
CA ILE A 145 -3.29 22.17 -3.55
C ILE A 145 -4.70 21.58 -3.66
N VAL A 146 -5.03 20.61 -2.79
CA VAL A 146 -6.35 19.98 -2.74
C VAL A 146 -7.34 20.91 -2.03
N LYS A 147 -8.49 21.14 -2.67
CA LYS A 147 -9.58 21.92 -2.07
C LYS A 147 -10.40 21.05 -1.12
N CYS A 148 -10.76 21.60 0.04
CA CYS A 148 -11.53 20.88 1.06
C CYS A 148 -12.96 20.52 0.61
N ASP A 149 -13.53 21.24 -0.36
CA ASP A 149 -14.85 20.92 -0.95
C ASP A 149 -14.84 19.60 -1.71
N ILE A 150 -13.75 19.28 -2.42
CA ILE A 150 -13.56 17.99 -3.11
C ILE A 150 -13.57 16.84 -2.10
N ILE A 151 -12.89 17.00 -0.96
CA ILE A 151 -12.88 15.99 0.11
C ILE A 151 -14.29 15.79 0.67
N ALA A 152 -14.97 16.89 1.02
CA ALA A 152 -16.33 16.83 1.55
C ALA A 152 -17.31 16.19 0.57
N GLN A 153 -17.21 16.51 -0.72
CA GLN A 153 -18.03 15.89 -1.78
C GLN A 153 -17.79 14.38 -1.88
N GLY A 154 -16.53 13.93 -1.84
CA GLY A 154 -16.20 12.51 -1.87
C GLY A 154 -16.73 11.73 -0.67
N ILE A 155 -16.62 12.30 0.54
CA ILE A 155 -17.17 11.70 1.75
C ILE A 155 -18.70 11.61 1.68
N LEU A 156 -19.38 12.69 1.27
CA LEU A 156 -20.83 12.68 1.10
C LEU A 156 -21.29 11.68 0.04
N ALA A 157 -20.55 11.55 -1.06
CA ALA A 157 -20.83 10.58 -2.11
C ALA A 157 -20.68 9.14 -1.60
N ALA A 158 -19.64 8.84 -0.81
CA ALA A 158 -19.46 7.54 -0.19
C ALA A 158 -20.60 7.22 0.79
N MET A 159 -20.96 8.17 1.66
CA MET A 159 -22.06 8.01 2.62
C MET A 159 -23.44 7.85 1.97
N ALA A 160 -23.63 8.34 0.74
CA ALA A 160 -24.88 8.13 0.01
C ALA A 160 -24.97 6.73 -0.63
N GLN A 161 -23.84 6.05 -0.81
CA GLN A 161 -23.74 4.73 -1.44
C GLN A 161 -23.60 3.60 -0.41
N ILE A 162 -23.13 3.91 0.80
CA ILE A 162 -22.99 2.98 1.90
C ILE A 162 -24.04 3.33 2.97
N ASP A 163 -24.72 2.32 3.49
CA ASP A 163 -25.67 2.48 4.59
C ASP A 163 -24.92 2.75 5.91
N VAL A 164 -24.50 4.00 6.12
CA VAL A 164 -23.75 4.43 7.31
C VAL A 164 -24.72 4.97 8.36
N HIS A 165 -24.96 4.21 9.41
CA HIS A 165 -25.67 4.70 10.60
C HIS A 165 -24.72 5.49 11.51
N VAL A 166 -24.74 6.82 11.39
CA VAL A 166 -24.05 7.71 12.33
C VAL A 166 -24.78 7.67 13.67
N GLN A 167 -24.16 7.07 14.68
CA GLN A 167 -24.67 7.14 16.06
C GLN A 167 -24.38 8.53 16.63
N SER A 168 -25.45 9.30 16.85
CA SER A 168 -25.42 10.63 17.49
C SER A 168 -25.20 10.55 18.99
#